data_AF-A0A3D4YPU7-F1
#
_entry.id   AF-A0A3D4YPU7-F1
#
_cell.length_a   1.000
_cell.length_b   1.000
_cell.length_c   1.000
_cell.angle_alpha   90.00
_cell.angle_beta   90.00
_cell.angle_gamma   90.00
#
_symmetry.space_group_name_H-M   'P 1'
#
loop_
_entity.id
_entity.type
_entity.pdbx_description
1 polymer ?
#
loop_
_entity_poly.entity_id
_entity_poly.type
_entity_poly.pdbx_seq_one_letter_code
_entity_poly.pdbx_strand_id
1 'polypeptide(L)'
;MGGAGNFMIAPLERLATNPLIRPSDISFVKASGTFNPGVTVDRASDRVLLLVRVFEEASRRSCLGLALSADGKRIDEIWDRPAVARDAPYEQWGVEDARITYFESEKRYAITYTGYSRDGPRVCLITTDDLLSPTSYKRHGPRIDGENKNCVILPEKIDGKYVILHRPMPR
;
A
#
# COMPACT_ATOMS: atom_id res chain seq x y z
N MET A 1 -23.22 -26.03 -27.33
CA MET A 1 -21.99 -26.63 -26.75
C MET A 1 -20.89 -25.59 -26.83
N GLY A 2 -20.70 -24.81 -25.75
CA GLY A 2 -19.58 -23.85 -25.65
C GLY A 2 -18.48 -24.51 -24.83
N GLY A 3 -17.34 -24.79 -25.46
CA GLY A 3 -16.23 -25.51 -24.82
C GLY A 3 -15.73 -24.76 -23.60
N ALA A 4 -15.65 -25.47 -22.47
CA ALA A 4 -14.89 -25.01 -21.32
C ALA A 4 -13.41 -24.98 -21.74
N GLY A 5 -12.92 -23.80 -22.13
CA GLY A 5 -11.49 -23.60 -22.31
C GLY A 5 -10.80 -23.83 -20.97
N ASN A 6 -9.88 -24.79 -20.92
CA ASN A 6 -8.99 -24.95 -19.77
C ASN A 6 -8.17 -23.66 -19.63
N PHE A 7 -8.53 -22.81 -18.66
CA PHE A 7 -7.69 -21.70 -18.23
C PHE A 7 -6.48 -22.30 -17.50
N MET A 8 -5.36 -22.45 -18.21
CA MET A 8 -4.07 -22.68 -17.57
C MET A 8 -3.57 -21.34 -17.03
N ILE A 9 -3.58 -21.19 -15.70
CA ILE A 9 -2.85 -20.12 -15.04
C ILE A 9 -1.37 -20.42 -15.27
N ALA A 10 -0.63 -19.50 -15.88
CA ALA A 10 0.82 -19.65 -16.06
C ALA A 10 1.49 -19.92 -14.71
N PRO A 11 2.49 -20.83 -14.63
CA PRO A 11 3.16 -21.11 -13.38
C PRO A 11 3.83 -19.83 -12.85
N LEU A 12 3.66 -19.57 -11.55
CA LEU A 12 4.33 -18.45 -10.89
C LEU A 12 5.77 -18.84 -10.55
N GLU A 13 6.73 -18.12 -11.14
CA GLU A 13 8.15 -18.31 -10.87
C GLU A 13 8.61 -17.40 -9.72
N ARG A 14 9.34 -17.95 -8.76
CA ARG A 14 9.97 -17.16 -7.69
C ARG A 14 11.29 -16.58 -8.20
N LEU A 15 11.49 -15.29 -7.95
CA LEU A 15 12.78 -14.65 -8.21
C LEU A 15 13.88 -15.26 -7.34
N ALA A 16 15.03 -15.54 -7.95
CA ALA A 16 16.22 -15.99 -7.24
C ALA A 16 16.79 -14.94 -6.27
N THR A 17 16.44 -13.67 -6.48
CA THR A 17 16.83 -12.52 -5.64
C THR A 17 15.97 -12.37 -4.38
N ASN A 18 14.99 -13.24 -4.15
CA ASN A 18 14.16 -13.18 -2.96
C ASN A 18 14.96 -13.42 -1.66
N PRO A 19 14.60 -12.77 -0.54
CA PRO A 19 13.60 -11.68 -0.43
C PRO A 19 14.10 -10.38 -1.06
N LEU A 20 13.20 -9.63 -1.72
CA LEU A 20 13.52 -8.36 -2.38
C LEU A 20 13.88 -7.23 -1.42
N ILE A 21 13.30 -7.22 -0.21
CA ILE A 21 13.58 -6.23 0.84
C ILE A 21 13.65 -6.95 2.18
N ARG A 22 14.73 -6.73 2.91
CA ARG A 22 14.98 -7.22 4.27
C ARG A 22 14.84 -6.08 5.27
N PRO A 23 14.56 -6.37 6.55
CA PRO A 23 14.57 -5.35 7.59
C PRO A 23 15.91 -4.60 7.71
N SER A 24 17.03 -5.26 7.40
CA SER A 24 18.37 -4.66 7.38
C SER A 24 18.56 -3.59 6.31
N ASP A 25 17.70 -3.55 5.31
CA ASP A 25 17.82 -2.62 4.19
C ASP A 25 17.14 -1.27 4.52
N ILE A 26 16.44 -1.18 5.65
CA ILE A 26 15.80 0.03 6.14
C ILE A 26 16.79 0.86 6.97
N SER A 27 17.08 2.08 6.53
CA SER A 27 18.08 2.96 7.17
C SER A 27 17.51 3.89 8.24
N PHE A 28 16.20 4.17 8.22
CA PHE A 28 15.60 5.24 9.03
C PHE A 28 15.06 4.79 10.40
N VAL A 29 14.92 3.48 10.61
CA VAL A 29 14.56 2.87 11.90
C VAL A 29 15.17 1.49 12.00
N LYS A 30 15.32 0.98 13.24
CA LYS A 30 15.57 -0.45 13.45
C LYS A 30 14.30 -1.25 13.14
N ALA A 31 14.22 -1.79 11.94
CA ALA A 31 13.10 -2.60 11.50
C ALA A 31 13.24 -4.05 11.98
N SER A 32 12.11 -4.64 12.41
CA SER A 32 12.00 -6.07 12.69
C SER A 32 11.14 -6.80 11.64
N GLY A 33 10.51 -6.06 10.71
CA GLY A 33 9.77 -6.61 9.59
C GLY A 33 9.60 -5.63 8.43
N THR A 34 9.69 -6.15 7.21
CA THR A 34 9.44 -5.46 5.93
C THR A 34 8.55 -6.35 5.06
N PHE A 35 7.26 -6.02 4.96
CA PHE A 35 6.28 -6.93 4.36
C PHE A 35 5.05 -6.19 3.82
N ASN A 36 4.10 -6.94 3.27
CA ASN A 36 2.79 -6.47 2.78
C ASN A 36 2.82 -5.14 1.97
N PRO A 37 3.70 -5.00 0.96
CA PRO A 37 3.77 -3.76 0.21
C PRO A 37 2.50 -3.52 -0.62
N GLY A 38 2.04 -2.27 -0.64
CA GLY A 38 1.21 -1.78 -1.76
C GLY A 38 2.10 -1.56 -2.98
N VAL A 39 1.64 -1.88 -4.18
CA VAL A 39 2.47 -1.81 -5.40
C VAL A 39 1.70 -1.13 -6.54
N THR A 40 2.38 -0.30 -7.31
CA THR A 40 1.90 0.25 -8.59
C THR A 40 3.09 0.49 -9.53
N VAL A 41 2.82 0.67 -10.81
CA VAL A 41 3.75 1.40 -11.68
C VAL A 41 3.48 2.89 -11.50
N ASP A 42 4.52 3.67 -11.21
CA ASP A 42 4.42 5.11 -11.18
C ASP A 42 4.34 5.68 -12.60
N ARG A 43 3.26 6.39 -12.91
CA ARG A 43 2.97 6.97 -14.23
C ARG A 43 3.96 8.05 -14.68
N ALA A 44 4.67 8.70 -13.75
CA ALA A 44 5.63 9.75 -14.11
C ALA A 44 7.01 9.17 -14.46
N SER A 45 7.47 8.17 -13.72
CA SER A 45 8.81 7.59 -13.88
C SER A 45 8.84 6.21 -14.55
N ASP A 46 7.69 5.58 -14.77
CA ASP A 46 7.53 4.20 -15.28
C ASP A 46 8.23 3.13 -14.42
N ARG A 47 8.57 3.47 -13.18
CA ARG A 47 9.17 2.55 -12.21
C ARG A 47 8.09 1.84 -11.41
N VAL A 48 8.36 0.60 -11.02
CA VAL A 48 7.59 -0.11 -10.01
C VAL A 48 7.86 0.54 -8.66
N LEU A 49 6.81 1.04 -8.02
CA LEU A 49 6.83 1.65 -6.70
C LEU A 49 6.18 0.72 -5.69
N LEU A 50 6.85 0.53 -4.56
CA LEU A 50 6.38 -0.24 -3.42
C LEU A 50 6.23 0.66 -2.20
N LEU A 51 5.04 0.64 -1.58
CA LEU A 51 4.81 1.17 -0.23
C LEU A 51 4.86 0.02 0.78
N VAL A 52 6.05 -0.24 1.31
CA VAL A 52 6.39 -1.38 2.16
C VAL A 52 5.96 -1.10 3.60
N ARG A 53 5.23 -2.02 4.23
CA ARG A 53 5.01 -1.94 5.67
C ARG A 53 6.31 -2.23 6.39
N VAL A 54 6.82 -1.23 7.11
CA VAL A 54 7.99 -1.33 7.97
C VAL A 54 7.52 -1.40 9.42
N PHE A 55 7.84 -2.49 10.11
CA PHE A 55 7.50 -2.68 11.52
C PHE A 55 8.71 -2.35 12.40
N GLU A 56 8.61 -1.24 13.13
CA GLU A 56 9.68 -0.69 13.95
C GLU A 56 9.80 -1.44 15.29
N GLU A 57 11.04 -1.85 15.64
CA GLU A 57 11.30 -2.63 16.85
C GLU A 57 10.99 -1.83 18.13
N ALA A 58 11.51 -0.60 18.23
CA ALA A 58 11.44 0.21 19.44
C ALA A 58 10.00 0.65 19.77
N SER A 59 9.27 1.15 18.78
CA SER A 59 7.91 1.64 18.99
C SER A 59 6.85 0.53 18.91
N ARG A 60 7.18 -0.64 18.33
CA ARG A 60 6.25 -1.73 18.02
C ARG A 60 5.08 -1.30 17.14
N ARG A 61 5.33 -0.34 16.22
CA ARG A 61 4.32 0.26 15.35
C ARG A 61 4.80 0.28 13.90
N SER A 62 3.84 0.23 12.98
CA SER A 62 4.13 0.24 11.55
C SER A 62 4.16 1.65 10.96
N CYS A 63 4.93 1.83 9.88
CA CYS A 63 4.82 2.92 8.91
C CYS A 63 4.93 2.36 7.48
N LEU A 64 4.77 3.20 6.46
CA LEU A 64 5.00 2.82 5.07
C LEU A 64 6.29 3.46 4.55
N GLY A 65 7.30 2.63 4.26
CA GLY A 65 8.51 3.01 3.53
C GLY A 65 8.29 2.94 2.02
N LEU A 66 9.07 3.69 1.24
CA LEU A 66 9.00 3.68 -0.21
C LEU A 66 10.25 3.01 -0.79
N ALA A 67 10.02 2.08 -1.72
CA ALA A 67 11.07 1.44 -2.50
C ALA A 67 10.71 1.48 -3.99
N LEU A 68 11.74 1.53 -4.84
CA LEU A 68 11.60 1.65 -6.28
C LEU A 68 12.37 0.55 -7.00
N SER A 69 11.82 0.13 -8.14
CA SER A 69 12.41 -0.85 -9.02
C SER A 69 12.13 -0.49 -10.47
N ALA A 70 13.15 -0.47 -11.31
CA ALA A 70 13.03 -0.23 -12.74
C ALA A 70 12.54 -1.47 -13.51
N ASP A 71 12.83 -2.68 -13.00
CA ASP A 71 12.59 -3.94 -13.71
C ASP A 71 11.57 -4.87 -13.03
N GLY A 72 11.09 -4.50 -11.83
CA GLY A 72 10.21 -5.31 -11.00
C GLY A 72 10.87 -6.56 -10.37
N LYS A 73 12.19 -6.73 -10.51
CA LYS A 73 12.95 -7.90 -10.06
C LYS A 73 14.05 -7.58 -9.04
N ARG A 74 14.55 -6.35 -9.02
CA ARG A 74 15.52 -5.84 -8.04
C ARG A 74 15.09 -4.48 -7.53
N ILE A 75 15.34 -4.20 -6.26
CA ILE A 75 15.09 -2.88 -5.68
C ILE A 75 16.32 -2.01 -5.92
N ASP A 76 16.11 -0.88 -6.61
CA ASP A 76 17.17 0.07 -6.94
C ASP A 76 17.35 1.13 -5.85
N GLU A 77 16.26 1.48 -5.18
CA GLU A 77 16.23 2.58 -4.21
C GLU A 77 15.26 2.25 -3.07
N ILE A 78 15.67 2.55 -1.84
CA ILE A 78 14.81 2.59 -0.66
C ILE A 78 15.03 3.94 0.00
N TRP A 79 13.95 4.66 0.28
CA TRP A 79 14.06 5.96 0.93
C TRP A 79 14.57 5.86 2.37
N ASP A 80 15.30 6.88 2.79
CA ASP A 80 15.84 7.08 4.14
C ASP A 80 14.83 7.71 5.11
N ARG A 81 13.55 7.62 4.78
CA ARG A 81 12.43 8.10 5.60
C ARG A 81 11.15 7.39 5.18
N PRO A 82 10.14 7.29 6.07
CA PRO A 82 8.84 6.79 5.68
C PRO A 82 8.16 7.76 4.69
N ALA A 83 7.51 7.21 3.66
CA ALA A 83 6.61 7.98 2.79
C ALA A 83 5.29 8.28 3.49
N VAL A 84 4.80 7.36 4.34
CA VAL A 84 3.63 7.58 5.18
C VAL A 84 3.98 7.21 6.62
N ALA A 85 4.23 8.25 7.42
CA ALA A 85 4.33 8.13 8.87
C ALA A 85 2.95 8.24 9.54
N ARG A 86 2.93 7.94 10.84
CA ARG A 86 1.80 8.20 11.75
C ARG A 86 1.74 9.71 12.00
N ASP A 87 0.60 10.32 11.74
CA ASP A 87 0.37 11.77 11.78
C ASP A 87 -0.98 12.12 12.46
N ALA A 88 -1.89 11.16 12.59
CA ALA A 88 -3.22 11.38 13.19
C ALA A 88 -3.60 10.37 14.28
N PRO A 89 -4.59 10.70 15.15
CA PRO A 89 -5.03 9.80 16.23
C PRO A 89 -5.49 8.41 15.76
N TYR A 90 -6.15 8.33 14.60
CA TYR A 90 -6.67 7.07 14.05
C TYR A 90 -5.58 6.11 13.52
N GLU A 91 -4.31 6.48 13.59
CA GLU A 91 -3.16 5.68 13.15
C GLU A 91 -2.02 5.67 14.17
N GLN A 92 -2.31 6.07 15.42
CA GLN A 92 -1.32 6.18 16.49
C GLN A 92 -0.54 4.87 16.74
N TRP A 93 -1.17 3.71 16.50
CA TRP A 93 -0.57 2.39 16.68
C TRP A 93 -0.01 1.79 15.38
N GLY A 94 -0.28 2.40 14.22
CA GLY A 94 0.33 1.97 12.97
C GLY A 94 -0.40 2.46 11.72
N VAL A 95 0.40 2.61 10.66
CA VAL A 95 -0.05 2.75 9.27
C VAL A 95 0.34 1.46 8.56
N GLU A 96 -0.64 0.68 8.09
CA GLU A 96 -0.41 -0.70 7.70
C GLU A 96 -1.00 -1.07 6.34
N ASP A 97 -0.34 -2.00 5.66
CA ASP A 97 -0.91 -2.82 4.58
C ASP A 97 -1.56 -1.98 3.46
N ALA A 98 -0.82 -1.03 2.89
CA ALA A 98 -1.33 -0.17 1.84
C ALA A 98 -1.73 -0.94 0.56
N ARG A 99 -2.73 -0.42 -0.13
CA ARG A 99 -3.08 -0.76 -1.52
C ARG A 99 -3.10 0.55 -2.30
N ILE A 100 -2.58 0.51 -3.52
CA ILE A 100 -2.46 1.67 -4.39
C ILE A 100 -3.32 1.41 -5.63
N THR A 101 -4.16 2.36 -5.97
CA THR A 101 -5.04 2.31 -7.16
C THR A 101 -4.86 3.61 -7.92
N TYR A 102 -4.54 3.53 -9.21
CA TYR A 102 -4.53 4.70 -10.08
C TYR A 102 -5.91 4.92 -10.69
N PHE A 103 -6.44 6.13 -10.53
CA PHE A 103 -7.68 6.59 -11.15
C PHE A 103 -7.36 7.27 -12.46
N GLU A 104 -7.45 6.52 -13.56
CA GLU A 104 -7.07 6.99 -14.91
C GLU A 104 -7.82 8.28 -15.29
N SER A 105 -9.14 8.32 -15.06
CA SER A 105 -9.98 9.49 -15.36
C SER A 105 -9.65 10.76 -14.57
N GLU A 106 -8.98 10.62 -13.42
CA GLU A 106 -8.63 11.75 -12.52
C GLU A 106 -7.12 11.99 -12.46
N LYS A 107 -6.32 11.19 -13.17
CA LYS A 107 -4.86 11.20 -13.17
C LYS A 107 -4.27 11.24 -11.75
N ARG A 108 -4.81 10.41 -10.85
CA ARG A 108 -4.55 10.48 -9.41
C ARG A 108 -4.46 9.09 -8.81
N TYR A 109 -3.58 8.93 -7.83
CA TYR A 109 -3.52 7.73 -7.01
C TYR A 109 -4.41 7.84 -5.79
N ALA A 110 -5.07 6.75 -5.45
CA ALA A 110 -5.65 6.49 -4.15
C ALA A 110 -4.82 5.42 -3.42
N ILE A 111 -4.43 5.75 -2.19
CA ILE A 111 -3.73 4.84 -1.30
C ILE A 111 -4.68 4.52 -0.15
N THR A 112 -5.24 3.32 -0.15
CA THR A 112 -5.99 2.81 0.99
C THR A 112 -5.07 2.05 1.94
N TYR A 113 -5.22 2.26 3.23
CA TYR A 113 -4.39 1.60 4.25
C TYR A 113 -5.19 1.37 5.52
N THR A 114 -4.67 0.54 6.42
CA THR A 114 -5.22 0.38 7.77
C THR A 114 -4.57 1.40 8.68
N GLY A 115 -5.35 2.37 9.18
CA GLY A 115 -4.98 3.16 10.35
C GLY A 115 -5.35 2.38 11.60
N TYR A 116 -4.38 2.09 12.46
CA TYR A 116 -4.62 1.38 13.71
C TYR A 116 -4.47 2.30 14.92
N SER A 117 -5.44 2.26 15.82
CA SER A 117 -5.44 3.02 17.07
C SER A 117 -6.21 2.26 18.15
N ARG A 118 -6.40 2.92 19.30
CA ARG A 118 -7.24 2.42 20.40
C ARG A 118 -8.68 2.13 19.98
N ASP A 119 -9.17 2.79 18.94
CA ASP A 119 -10.53 2.62 18.43
C ASP A 119 -10.62 1.47 17.40
N GLY A 120 -9.57 0.65 17.29
CA GLY A 120 -9.47 -0.48 16.39
C GLY A 120 -8.93 -0.12 15.00
N PRO A 121 -8.86 -1.10 14.08
CA PRO A 121 -8.39 -0.89 12.71
C PRO A 121 -9.45 -0.16 11.88
N ARG A 122 -9.05 0.90 11.17
CA ARG A 122 -9.92 1.67 10.28
C ARG A 122 -9.36 1.70 8.86
N VAL A 123 -10.26 1.66 7.88
CA VAL A 123 -9.92 1.86 6.47
C VAL A 123 -9.74 3.35 6.20
N CYS A 124 -8.51 3.76 5.96
CA CYS A 124 -8.13 5.14 5.69
C CYS A 124 -7.78 5.36 4.21
N LEU A 125 -7.88 6.60 3.75
CA LEU A 125 -7.55 7.00 2.38
C LEU A 125 -6.57 8.17 2.35
N ILE A 126 -5.56 8.06 1.49
CA ILE A 126 -4.74 9.17 1.00
C ILE A 126 -4.95 9.28 -0.51
N THR A 127 -4.93 10.50 -1.05
CA THR A 127 -4.83 10.70 -2.50
C THR A 127 -3.69 11.63 -2.85
N THR A 128 -3.05 11.39 -3.99
CA THR A 128 -1.98 12.23 -4.55
C THR A 128 -1.89 12.03 -6.06
N ASP A 129 -1.42 13.03 -6.80
CA ASP A 129 -0.99 12.91 -8.21
C ASP A 129 0.50 12.59 -8.37
N ASP A 130 1.29 12.68 -7.29
CA ASP A 130 2.73 12.41 -7.28
C ASP A 130 3.13 11.55 -6.06
N LEU A 131 3.34 10.25 -6.30
CA LEU A 131 3.74 9.31 -5.26
C LEU A 131 5.15 9.59 -4.71
N LEU A 132 6.01 10.28 -5.45
CA LEU A 132 7.38 10.61 -5.04
C LEU A 132 7.47 11.92 -4.25
N SER A 133 6.33 12.59 -4.01
CA SER A 133 6.25 13.82 -3.22
C SER A 133 5.27 13.66 -2.04
N PRO A 134 5.68 13.12 -0.88
CA PRO A 134 4.81 12.91 0.27
C PRO A 134 4.13 14.18 0.80
N THR A 135 4.68 15.36 0.52
CA THR A 135 4.07 16.65 0.87
C THR A 135 2.80 16.94 0.08
N SER A 136 2.60 16.29 -1.08
CA SER A 136 1.36 16.36 -1.88
C SER A 136 0.25 15.46 -1.34
N TYR A 137 0.53 14.59 -0.37
CA TYR A 137 -0.41 13.56 0.06
C TYR A 137 -1.57 14.19 0.82
N LYS A 138 -2.75 14.17 0.22
CA LYS A 138 -3.99 14.58 0.88
C LYS A 138 -4.53 13.41 1.70
N ARG A 139 -4.38 13.47 3.02
CA ARG A 139 -4.98 12.50 3.95
C ARG A 139 -6.47 12.81 4.11
N HIS A 140 -7.32 11.83 3.80
CA HIS A 140 -8.76 11.91 4.03
C HIS A 140 -9.17 11.26 5.35
N GLY A 141 -8.31 10.41 5.94
CA GLY A 141 -8.61 9.66 7.16
C GLY A 141 -9.60 8.51 6.93
N PRO A 142 -10.25 7.99 8.00
CA PRO A 142 -11.18 6.85 7.91
C PRO A 142 -12.33 7.12 6.95
N ARG A 143 -12.60 6.22 5.99
CA ARG A 143 -13.68 6.36 4.98
C ARG A 143 -14.87 5.43 5.21
N ILE A 144 -14.71 4.43 6.07
CA ILE A 144 -15.75 3.46 6.40
C ILE A 144 -15.88 3.38 7.92
N ASP A 145 -17.11 3.31 8.41
CA ASP A 145 -17.42 3.19 9.82
C ASP A 145 -17.17 1.78 10.36
N GLY A 146 -16.83 1.73 11.65
CA GLY A 146 -16.51 0.49 12.35
C GLY A 146 -15.13 -0.08 12.04
N GLU A 147 -14.80 -1.16 12.76
CA GLU A 147 -13.54 -1.87 12.59
C GLU A 147 -13.47 -2.59 11.24
N ASN A 148 -12.45 -2.27 10.46
CA ASN A 148 -12.33 -2.72 9.08
C ASN A 148 -10.87 -2.74 8.60
N LYS A 149 -10.53 -3.66 7.69
CA LYS A 149 -9.20 -3.76 7.07
C LYS A 149 -9.30 -4.41 5.69
N ASN A 150 -8.14 -4.63 5.05
CA ASN A 150 -8.04 -5.30 3.74
C ASN A 150 -8.83 -4.60 2.63
N CYS A 151 -8.72 -3.27 2.58
CA CYS A 151 -9.45 -2.46 1.63
C CYS A 151 -8.69 -2.26 0.31
N VAL A 152 -9.42 -2.25 -0.82
CA VAL A 152 -8.94 -1.78 -2.12
C VAL A 152 -10.07 -1.06 -2.85
N ILE A 153 -9.74 -0.01 -3.62
CA ILE A 153 -10.70 0.69 -4.47
C ILE A 153 -10.55 0.15 -5.90
N LEU A 154 -11.66 -0.06 -6.60
CA LEU A 154 -11.61 -0.42 -8.02
C LEU A 154 -11.05 0.74 -8.85
N PRO A 155 -10.27 0.45 -9.92
CA PRO A 155 -9.60 1.50 -10.70
C PRO A 155 -10.56 2.36 -11.52
N GLU A 156 -11.80 1.92 -11.70
CA GLU A 156 -12.81 2.57 -12.54
C GLU A 156 -14.11 2.80 -11.77
N LYS A 157 -14.89 3.77 -12.27
CA LYS A 157 -16.21 4.07 -11.74
C LYS A 157 -17.23 3.07 -12.28
N ILE A 158 -18.09 2.57 -11.40
CA ILE A 158 -19.28 1.80 -11.74
C ILE A 158 -20.47 2.69 -11.43
N ASP A 159 -21.33 2.95 -12.42
CA ASP A 159 -22.46 3.89 -12.32
C ASP A 159 -22.06 5.27 -11.77
N GLY A 160 -20.91 5.79 -12.24
CA GLY A 160 -20.40 7.11 -11.87
C GLY A 160 -19.75 7.19 -10.48
N LYS A 161 -19.58 6.06 -9.77
CA LYS A 161 -19.01 6.01 -8.41
C LYS A 161 -17.83 5.05 -8.33
N TYR A 162 -16.84 5.37 -7.51
CA TYR A 162 -15.83 4.38 -7.13
C TYR A 162 -16.41 3.36 -6.17
N VAL A 163 -16.01 2.10 -6.34
CA VAL A 163 -16.41 0.99 -5.49
C VAL A 163 -15.22 0.52 -4.67
N ILE A 164 -15.49 0.20 -3.41
CA ILE A 164 -14.51 -0.24 -2.43
C ILE A 164 -14.80 -1.69 -2.04
N LEU A 165 -13.81 -2.55 -2.17
CA LEU A 165 -13.82 -3.87 -1.54
C LEU A 165 -13.22 -3.70 -0.15
N HIS A 166 -13.92 -4.18 0.88
CA HIS A 166 -13.53 -3.99 2.27
C HIS A 166 -13.95 -5.21 3.11
N ARG A 167 -13.36 -5.37 4.31
CA ARG A 167 -13.64 -6.49 5.19
C ARG A 167 -13.96 -5.99 6.61
N PRO A 168 -15.26 -5.76 6.91
CA PRO A 168 -15.71 -5.53 8.27
C PRO A 168 -15.25 -6.66 9.20
N MET A 169 -14.81 -6.32 10.41
CA MET A 169 -14.46 -7.33 11.40
C MET A 169 -15.74 -8.02 11.92
N PRO A 170 -15.72 -9.36 12.08
CA PRO A 170 -16.79 -10.07 12.79
C PRO A 170 -16.93 -9.52 14.21
N ARG A 171 -18.17 -9.43 14.69
CA ARG A 171 -18.47 -9.10 16.08
C ARG A 171 -18.45 -10.34 16.95
#